data_AF-A0A968TU87-F1
#
_entry.id   AF-A0A968TU87-F1
#
_cell.length_a   1.000
_cell.length_b   1.000
_cell.length_c   1.000
_cell.angle_alpha   90.00
_cell.angle_beta   90.00
_cell.angle_gamma   90.00
#
_symmetry.space_group_name_H-M   'P 1'
#
loop_
_entity.id
_entity.type
_entity.pdbx_description
1 polymer ?
#
loop_
_entity_poly.entity_id
_entity_poly.type
_entity_poly.pdbx_seq_one_letter_code
_entity_poly.pdbx_strand_id
1 'polypeptide(L)'
;MAEKVSESLVLNAFEAIAGDPTAAISAAKQHSSIDTWVNAQSLQVGTSGALALAIPGLHLVGLAADLTFLMHKLAYTCWGIGELKGCVVLGKEDFANILAIWAGAITPGELDRKAISKASFQTALLAGGGTVAGLSVAAIAANLTGKQIATMGGQIAGSLLARKVVAKTASKGSAVFAGRVGGKLGAKIAGKLAAKFTGKLGAKAFAGVIPLIGPAVGAGVNVYFIRDITKSACAYYGGAV
;
A
#
# COMPACT_ATOMS: atom_id res chain seq x y z
N MET A 1 -24.38 9.99 -13.77
CA MET A 1 -24.54 9.73 -12.31
C MET A 1 -23.61 8.63 -11.80
N ALA A 2 -23.51 7.47 -12.46
CA ALA A 2 -22.61 6.36 -12.06
C ALA A 2 -21.12 6.77 -11.96
N GLU A 3 -20.64 7.63 -12.87
CA GLU A 3 -19.25 8.10 -12.90
C GLU A 3 -18.86 8.90 -11.64
N LYS A 4 -19.69 9.86 -11.22
CA LYS A 4 -19.47 10.64 -9.98
C LYS A 4 -19.55 9.82 -8.70
N VAL A 5 -20.36 8.75 -8.70
CA VAL A 5 -20.45 7.82 -7.55
C VAL A 5 -19.19 6.96 -7.46
N SER A 6 -18.60 6.55 -8.59
CA SER A 6 -17.35 5.77 -8.58
C SER A 6 -16.15 6.57 -8.08
N GLU A 7 -16.05 7.85 -8.45
CA GLU A 7 -14.93 8.71 -8.09
C GLU A 7 -14.90 9.05 -6.59
N SER A 8 -16.05 9.42 -6.00
CA SER A 8 -16.15 9.71 -4.57
C SER A 8 -15.95 8.45 -3.70
N LEU A 9 -16.37 7.29 -4.18
CA LEU A 9 -16.23 6.02 -3.47
C LEU A 9 -14.77 5.53 -3.50
N VAL A 10 -14.07 5.73 -4.62
CA VAL A 10 -12.62 5.54 -4.70
C VAL A 10 -11.91 6.51 -3.77
N LEU A 11 -12.19 7.81 -3.82
CA LEU A 11 -11.55 8.82 -2.97
C LEU A 11 -11.77 8.58 -1.47
N ASN A 12 -12.99 8.23 -1.05
CA ASN A 12 -13.31 7.88 0.34
C ASN A 12 -12.61 6.57 0.77
N ALA A 13 -12.58 5.56 -0.11
CA ALA A 13 -11.82 4.34 0.13
C ALA A 13 -10.32 4.63 0.23
N PHE A 14 -9.82 5.66 -0.48
CA PHE A 14 -8.45 6.17 -0.47
C PHE A 14 -8.07 6.93 0.80
N GLU A 15 -8.98 7.73 1.35
CA GLU A 15 -8.79 8.39 2.65
C GLU A 15 -8.86 7.38 3.81
N ALA A 16 -9.68 6.33 3.68
CA ALA A 16 -9.77 5.22 4.64
C ALA A 16 -8.52 4.31 4.67
N ILE A 17 -7.53 4.51 3.78
CA ILE A 17 -6.29 3.70 3.66
C ILE A 17 -5.28 3.96 4.79
N ALA A 18 -5.65 4.76 5.80
CA ALA A 18 -4.81 5.09 6.94
C ALA A 18 -4.66 3.96 8.00
N GLY A 19 -4.51 2.72 7.56
CA GLY A 19 -4.08 1.65 8.45
C GLY A 19 -2.62 1.82 8.89
N ASP A 20 -2.28 1.29 10.06
CA ASP A 20 -0.90 1.20 10.55
C ASP A 20 -0.16 0.04 9.83
N PRO A 21 0.98 0.30 9.15
CA PRO A 21 1.76 -0.75 8.47
C PRO A 21 2.30 -1.81 9.43
N THR A 22 2.36 -1.54 10.74
CA THR A 22 2.90 -2.46 11.75
C THR A 22 2.20 -3.82 11.76
N ALA A 23 0.88 -3.85 11.60
CA ALA A 23 0.13 -5.11 11.55
C ALA A 23 0.51 -5.92 10.31
N ALA A 24 0.69 -5.27 9.16
CA ALA A 24 1.10 -5.92 7.91
C ALA A 24 2.52 -6.49 8.02
N ILE A 25 3.44 -5.71 8.58
CA ILE A 25 4.83 -6.10 8.82
C ILE A 25 4.89 -7.30 9.74
N SER A 26 4.17 -7.26 10.87
CA SER A 26 4.16 -8.36 11.84
C SER A 26 3.57 -9.63 11.26
N ALA A 27 2.50 -9.54 10.46
CA ALA A 27 1.90 -10.70 9.83
C ALA A 27 2.80 -11.27 8.72
N ALA A 28 3.41 -10.41 7.89
CA ALA A 28 4.28 -10.84 6.80
C ALA A 28 5.50 -11.64 7.29
N LYS A 29 6.05 -11.33 8.47
CA LYS A 29 7.15 -12.10 9.09
C LYS A 29 6.81 -13.58 9.36
N GLN A 30 5.53 -13.94 9.41
CA GLN A 30 5.09 -15.33 9.60
C GLN A 30 5.10 -16.14 8.29
N HIS A 31 5.44 -15.50 7.17
CA HIS A 31 5.50 -16.12 5.86
C HIS A 31 6.94 -16.27 5.39
N SER A 32 7.25 -17.42 4.78
CA SER A 32 8.60 -17.75 4.31
C SER A 32 8.97 -17.08 2.99
N SER A 33 7.98 -16.58 2.24
CA SER A 33 8.18 -15.96 0.93
C SER A 33 7.08 -14.96 0.58
N ILE A 34 7.39 -14.08 -0.38
CA ILE A 34 6.40 -13.17 -0.98
C ILE A 34 5.21 -13.94 -1.54
N ASP A 35 5.43 -15.09 -2.19
CA ASP A 35 4.33 -15.88 -2.76
C ASP A 35 3.39 -16.43 -1.69
N THR A 36 3.94 -16.96 -0.59
CA THR A 36 3.10 -17.45 0.53
C THR A 36 2.29 -16.33 1.17
N TRP A 37 2.87 -15.13 1.30
CA TRP A 37 2.16 -13.93 1.78
C TRP A 37 1.04 -13.50 0.83
N VAL A 38 1.37 -13.37 -0.46
CA VAL A 38 0.45 -12.91 -1.50
C VAL A 38 -0.71 -13.90 -1.69
N ASN A 39 -0.45 -15.21 -1.59
CA ASN A 39 -1.49 -16.24 -1.63
C ASN A 39 -2.46 -16.12 -0.44
N ALA A 40 -1.94 -15.88 0.78
CA ALA A 40 -2.79 -15.67 1.95
C ALA A 40 -3.68 -14.43 1.82
N GLN A 41 -3.16 -13.32 1.27
CA GLN A 41 -3.96 -12.11 1.04
C GLN A 41 -4.96 -12.29 -0.11
N SER A 42 -4.54 -12.98 -1.19
CA SER A 42 -5.40 -13.31 -2.32
C SER A 42 -6.62 -14.14 -1.87
N LEU A 43 -6.41 -15.13 -1.00
CA LEU A 43 -7.50 -15.94 -0.46
C LEU A 43 -8.51 -15.08 0.31
N GLN A 44 -8.04 -14.19 1.17
CA GLN A 44 -8.91 -13.33 1.98
C GLN A 44 -9.76 -12.39 1.12
N VAL A 45 -9.18 -11.75 0.10
CA VAL A 45 -9.94 -10.87 -0.80
C VAL A 45 -10.79 -11.65 -1.81
N GLY A 46 -10.41 -12.88 -2.14
CA GLY A 46 -11.19 -13.77 -2.97
C GLY A 46 -12.51 -14.11 -2.26
N THR A 47 -12.42 -14.50 -0.98
CA THR A 47 -13.59 -14.77 -0.15
C THR A 47 -14.48 -13.54 0.01
N SER A 48 -13.92 -12.35 0.28
CA SER A 48 -14.72 -11.12 0.38
C SER A 48 -15.43 -10.80 -0.93
N GLY A 49 -14.72 -10.96 -2.06
CA GLY A 49 -15.25 -10.68 -3.38
C GLY A 49 -16.38 -11.62 -3.78
N ALA A 50 -16.30 -12.88 -3.36
CA ALA A 50 -17.37 -13.85 -3.53
C ALA A 50 -18.61 -13.47 -2.69
N LEU A 51 -18.41 -13.17 -1.40
CA LEU A 51 -19.49 -12.81 -0.48
C LEU A 51 -20.22 -11.53 -0.91
N ALA A 52 -19.49 -10.55 -1.45
CA ALA A 52 -20.06 -9.29 -1.92
C ALA A 52 -21.10 -9.46 -3.05
N LEU A 53 -21.00 -10.55 -3.82
CA LEU A 53 -21.91 -10.86 -4.93
C LEU A 53 -22.82 -12.05 -4.65
N ALA A 54 -22.77 -12.63 -3.45
CA ALA A 54 -23.56 -13.81 -3.09
C ALA A 54 -25.03 -13.50 -2.79
N ILE A 55 -25.36 -12.24 -2.47
CA ILE A 55 -26.73 -11.83 -2.09
C ILE A 55 -27.35 -10.95 -3.18
N PRO A 56 -28.28 -11.49 -3.99
CA PRO A 56 -29.06 -10.70 -4.95
C PRO A 56 -29.77 -9.54 -4.24
N GLY A 57 -29.83 -8.36 -4.88
CA GLY A 57 -30.46 -7.16 -4.32
C GLY A 57 -29.63 -6.34 -3.32
N LEU A 58 -28.63 -6.92 -2.64
CA LEU A 58 -27.69 -6.19 -1.75
C LEU A 58 -26.29 -5.97 -2.34
N HIS A 59 -26.03 -6.55 -3.51
CA HIS A 59 -24.76 -6.50 -4.24
C HIS A 59 -24.15 -5.09 -4.41
N LEU A 60 -24.93 -4.01 -4.60
CA LEU A 60 -24.38 -2.65 -4.73
C LEU A 60 -23.74 -2.12 -3.43
N VAL A 61 -24.37 -2.38 -2.28
CA VAL A 61 -23.81 -2.02 -0.97
C VAL A 61 -22.62 -2.92 -0.64
N GLY A 62 -22.74 -4.23 -0.96
CA GLY A 62 -21.65 -5.18 -0.84
C GLY A 62 -20.41 -4.79 -1.66
N LEU A 63 -20.59 -4.25 -2.87
CA LEU A 63 -19.50 -3.77 -3.72
C LEU A 63 -18.73 -2.59 -3.12
N ALA A 64 -19.42 -1.65 -2.46
CA ALA A 64 -18.77 -0.51 -1.83
C ALA A 64 -17.91 -0.92 -0.62
N ALA A 65 -18.44 -1.81 0.22
CA ALA A 65 -17.72 -2.37 1.35
C ALA A 65 -16.53 -3.24 0.89
N ASP A 66 -16.75 -4.06 -0.15
CA ASP A 66 -15.69 -4.88 -0.74
C ASP A 66 -14.59 -4.05 -1.37
N LEU A 67 -14.90 -2.93 -2.04
CA LEU A 67 -13.88 -2.03 -2.57
C LEU A 67 -13.01 -1.44 -1.45
N THR A 68 -13.61 -0.98 -0.36
CA THR A 68 -12.87 -0.46 0.80
C THR A 68 -11.97 -1.53 1.41
N PHE A 69 -12.50 -2.74 1.61
CA PHE A 69 -11.73 -3.87 2.11
C PHE A 69 -10.59 -4.26 1.15
N LEU A 70 -10.85 -4.31 -0.15
CA LEU A 70 -9.85 -4.59 -1.18
C LEU A 70 -8.75 -3.54 -1.16
N MET A 71 -9.07 -2.24 -1.12
CA MET A 71 -8.08 -1.16 -1.05
C MET A 71 -7.19 -1.26 0.19
N HIS A 72 -7.79 -1.54 1.36
CA HIS A 72 -7.03 -1.83 2.57
C HIS A 72 -6.08 -3.02 2.37
N LYS A 73 -6.57 -4.12 1.78
CA LYS A 73 -5.77 -5.31 1.52
C LYS A 73 -4.67 -5.09 0.48
N LEU A 74 -4.86 -4.23 -0.50
CA LEU A 74 -3.81 -3.82 -1.44
C LEU A 74 -2.66 -3.14 -0.69
N ALA A 75 -2.97 -2.16 0.17
CA ALA A 75 -1.97 -1.48 1.01
C ALA A 75 -1.26 -2.44 1.96
N TYR A 76 -2.04 -3.24 2.69
CA TYR A 76 -1.55 -4.26 3.62
C TYR A 76 -0.59 -5.24 2.94
N THR A 77 -0.95 -5.72 1.75
CA THR A 77 -0.11 -6.62 0.97
C THR A 77 1.20 -5.95 0.57
N CYS A 78 1.14 -4.70 0.08
CA CYS A 78 2.33 -3.93 -0.32
C CYS A 78 3.30 -3.73 0.85
N TRP A 79 2.81 -3.36 2.03
CA TRP A 79 3.65 -3.19 3.22
C TRP A 79 4.32 -4.50 3.65
N GLY A 80 3.59 -5.62 3.61
CA GLY A 80 4.18 -6.93 3.87
C GLY A 80 5.28 -7.32 2.87
N ILE A 81 5.13 -6.95 1.59
CA ILE A 81 6.18 -7.16 0.57
C ILE A 81 7.42 -6.34 0.90
N GLY A 82 7.27 -5.10 1.35
CA GLY A 82 8.39 -4.26 1.78
C GLY A 82 9.18 -4.90 2.92
N GLU A 83 8.48 -5.45 3.92
CA GLU A 83 9.10 -6.19 5.02
C GLU A 83 9.88 -7.41 4.52
N LEU A 84 9.26 -8.24 3.67
CA LEU A 84 9.86 -9.45 3.12
C LEU A 84 11.05 -9.17 2.19
N LYS A 85 11.11 -7.95 1.62
CA LYS A 85 12.26 -7.45 0.84
C LYS A 85 13.31 -6.73 1.70
N GLY A 86 13.16 -6.73 3.02
CA GLY A 86 14.13 -6.09 3.92
C GLY A 86 14.17 -4.57 3.79
N CYS A 87 13.06 -3.94 3.40
CA CYS A 87 12.94 -2.49 3.25
C CYS A 87 12.34 -1.84 4.50
N VAL A 88 12.63 -0.56 4.69
CA VAL A 88 11.92 0.30 5.63
C VAL A 88 10.57 0.66 5.01
N VAL A 89 9.49 0.24 5.65
CA VAL A 89 8.12 0.49 5.18
C VAL A 89 7.63 1.82 5.74
N LEU A 90 7.39 2.79 4.85
CA LEU A 90 6.93 4.15 5.14
C LEU A 90 5.41 4.29 4.96
N GLY A 91 4.64 3.23 5.16
CA GLY A 91 3.18 3.30 5.19
C GLY A 91 2.55 3.94 3.93
N LYS A 92 1.87 5.07 4.12
CA LYS A 92 1.09 5.75 3.07
C LYS A 92 1.98 6.22 1.91
N GLU A 93 3.19 6.68 2.21
CA GLU A 93 4.14 7.20 1.23
C GLU A 93 4.58 6.12 0.24
N ASP A 94 4.93 4.93 0.74
CA ASP A 94 5.28 3.79 -0.10
C ASP A 94 4.09 3.33 -0.92
N PHE A 95 2.92 3.24 -0.31
CA PHE A 95 1.72 2.79 -1.00
C PHE A 95 1.30 3.76 -2.13
N ALA A 96 1.44 5.07 -1.93
CA ALA A 96 1.20 6.05 -2.99
C ALA A 96 2.14 5.86 -4.18
N ASN A 97 3.44 5.65 -3.94
CA ASN A 97 4.41 5.40 -5.00
C ASN A 97 4.10 4.08 -5.75
N ILE A 98 3.77 3.02 -5.02
CA ILE A 98 3.40 1.72 -5.58
C ILE A 98 2.13 1.85 -6.42
N LEU A 99 1.12 2.56 -5.94
CA LEU A 99 -0.11 2.80 -6.69
C LEU A 99 0.13 3.62 -7.94
N ALA A 100 1.01 4.62 -7.88
CA ALA A 100 1.37 5.41 -9.05
C ALA A 100 2.06 4.54 -10.13
N ILE A 101 2.95 3.63 -9.72
CA ILE A 101 3.54 2.62 -10.62
C ILE A 101 2.45 1.67 -11.15
N TRP A 102 1.61 1.16 -10.27
CA TRP A 102 0.58 0.18 -10.60
C TRP A 102 -0.51 0.72 -11.54
N ALA A 103 -0.85 1.99 -11.38
CA ALA A 103 -1.72 2.74 -12.29
C ALA A 103 -1.03 3.05 -13.64
N GLY A 104 0.28 2.81 -13.75
CA GLY A 104 1.08 3.23 -14.90
C GLY A 104 1.16 4.75 -15.04
N ALA A 105 0.96 5.50 -13.96
CA ALA A 105 1.07 6.95 -13.95
C ALA A 105 2.53 7.41 -14.06
N ILE A 106 3.42 6.61 -13.48
CA ILE A 106 4.88 6.73 -13.47
C ILE A 106 5.53 5.35 -13.62
N THR A 107 6.80 5.32 -14.01
CA THR A 107 7.69 4.16 -13.97
C THR A 107 8.55 4.18 -12.70
N PRO A 108 9.11 3.04 -12.25
CA PRO A 108 9.99 3.03 -11.07
C PRO A 108 11.20 3.95 -11.18
N GLY A 109 11.69 4.24 -12.39
CA GLY A 109 12.81 5.16 -12.62
C GLY A 109 12.47 6.63 -12.48
N GLU A 110 11.19 7.00 -12.60
CA GLU A 110 10.68 8.38 -12.48
C GLU A 110 10.36 8.75 -11.02
N LEU A 111 10.59 7.84 -10.07
CA LEU A 111 10.38 8.11 -8.66
C LEU A 111 11.49 9.02 -8.12
N ASP A 112 11.13 10.22 -7.67
CA ASP A 112 12.07 11.10 -6.95
C ASP A 112 12.63 10.45 -5.67
N ARG A 113 11.90 9.48 -5.11
CA ARG A 113 12.27 8.75 -3.89
C ARG A 113 12.11 7.26 -4.10
N LYS A 114 13.23 6.55 -3.97
CA LYS A 114 13.27 5.09 -4.00
C LYS A 114 12.97 4.53 -2.62
N ALA A 115 12.53 3.26 -2.58
CA ALA A 115 12.46 2.51 -1.34
C ALA A 115 13.84 2.49 -0.64
N ILE A 116 13.84 2.40 0.68
CA ILE A 116 15.07 2.40 1.48
C ILE A 116 15.25 1.02 2.06
N SER A 117 16.41 0.41 1.84
CA SER A 117 16.72 -0.87 2.48
C SER A 117 16.98 -0.66 3.98
N LYS A 118 16.60 -1.64 4.82
CA LYS A 118 16.92 -1.60 6.26
C LYS A 118 18.42 -1.52 6.49
N ALA A 119 19.21 -2.18 5.63
CA ALA A 119 20.66 -2.15 5.67
C ALA A 119 21.21 -0.74 5.43
N SER A 120 20.78 -0.07 4.35
CA SER A 120 21.21 1.30 4.03
C SER A 120 20.79 2.30 5.10
N PHE A 121 19.59 2.15 5.65
CA PHE A 121 19.15 2.94 6.79
C PHE A 121 20.04 2.73 8.02
N GLN A 122 20.33 1.48 8.36
CA GLN A 122 21.20 1.12 9.48
C GLN A 122 22.61 1.66 9.29
N THR A 123 23.20 1.51 8.10
CA THR A 123 24.53 2.02 7.78
C THR A 123 24.60 3.53 7.95
N ALA A 124 23.63 4.28 7.43
CA ALA A 124 23.63 5.73 7.56
C ALA A 124 23.44 6.18 9.01
N LEU A 125 22.61 5.48 9.77
CA LEU A 125 22.42 5.77 11.19
C LEU A 125 23.72 5.55 11.98
N LEU A 126 24.42 4.43 11.74
CA LEU A 126 25.68 4.11 12.41
C LEU A 126 26.82 5.03 11.99
N ALA A 127 26.88 5.42 10.72
CA ALA A 127 27.83 6.41 10.21
C ALA A 127 27.52 7.84 10.67
N GLY A 128 26.42 8.04 11.41
CA GLY A 128 25.96 9.36 11.83
C GLY A 128 25.48 10.26 10.68
N GLY A 129 25.24 9.68 9.50
CA GLY A 129 24.77 10.35 8.30
C GLY A 129 23.40 11.01 8.50
N GLY A 130 23.24 12.20 7.94
CA GLY A 130 22.00 12.97 8.05
C GLY A 130 20.87 12.43 7.17
N THR A 131 21.19 11.69 6.09
CA THR A 131 20.24 11.31 5.04
C THR A 131 20.52 9.92 4.44
N VAL A 132 19.46 9.26 3.94
CA VAL A 132 19.47 8.04 3.12
C VAL A 132 18.49 8.21 1.98
N ALA A 133 18.90 7.93 0.75
CA ALA A 133 18.06 8.11 -0.43
C ALA A 133 17.45 9.53 -0.54
N GLY A 134 18.18 10.56 -0.07
CA GLY A 134 17.70 11.95 -0.03
C GLY A 134 16.65 12.24 1.05
N LEU A 135 16.33 11.29 1.93
CA LEU A 135 15.45 11.49 3.08
C LEU A 135 16.26 11.57 4.38
N SER A 136 15.92 12.49 5.27
CA SER A 136 16.63 12.56 6.55
C SER A 136 16.37 11.32 7.38
N VAL A 137 17.40 10.82 8.06
CA VAL A 137 17.28 9.69 9.00
C VAL A 137 16.20 9.96 10.06
N ALA A 138 16.05 11.23 10.46
CA ALA A 138 14.99 11.71 11.33
C ALA A 138 13.58 11.51 10.76
N ALA A 139 13.37 11.87 9.49
CA ALA A 139 12.07 11.72 8.83
C ALA A 139 11.72 10.25 8.61
N ILE A 140 12.71 9.40 8.34
CA ILE A 140 12.51 7.95 8.27
C ILE A 140 12.10 7.42 9.65
N ALA A 141 12.84 7.77 10.71
CA ALA A 141 12.55 7.34 12.07
C ALA A 141 11.19 7.81 12.59
N ALA A 142 10.72 9.00 12.18
CA ALA A 142 9.40 9.50 12.53
C ALA A 142 8.24 8.67 11.94
N ASN A 143 8.50 7.91 10.87
CA ASN A 143 7.53 7.01 10.24
C ASN A 143 7.68 5.55 10.71
N LEU A 144 8.68 5.26 11.55
CA LEU A 144 8.86 3.95 12.17
C LEU A 144 8.15 3.91 13.52
N THR A 145 7.48 2.81 13.82
CA THR A 145 6.99 2.55 15.18
C THR A 145 8.14 2.18 16.11
N GLY A 146 7.96 2.41 17.41
CA GLY A 146 8.95 2.01 18.42
C GLY A 146 9.32 0.52 18.35
N LYS A 147 8.37 -0.34 17.92
CA LYS A 147 8.64 -1.78 17.68
C LYS A 147 9.54 -2.01 16.47
N GLN A 148 9.34 -1.29 15.37
CA GLN A 148 10.22 -1.38 14.19
C GLN A 148 11.63 -0.90 14.56
N ILE A 149 11.76 0.21 15.29
CA ILE A 149 13.05 0.71 15.77
C ILE A 149 13.76 -0.32 16.66
N ALA A 150 13.03 -0.94 17.59
CA ALA A 150 13.58 -1.96 18.48
C ALA A 150 14.03 -3.24 17.75
N THR A 151 13.33 -3.64 16.69
CA THR A 151 13.69 -4.84 15.89
C THR A 151 14.82 -4.61 14.89
N MET A 152 15.21 -3.36 14.63
CA MET A 152 16.39 -3.06 13.79
C MET A 152 17.72 -3.23 14.56
N GLY A 153 17.69 -3.58 15.86
CA GLY A 153 18.84 -3.97 16.66
C GLY A 153 19.10 -3.03 17.85
N GLY A 154 19.47 -3.58 19.01
CA GLY A 154 19.65 -2.82 20.26
C GLY A 154 20.66 -1.66 20.20
N GLN A 155 21.63 -1.72 19.29
CA GLN A 155 22.60 -0.63 19.04
C GLN A 155 21.96 0.60 18.35
N ILE A 156 20.87 0.41 17.60
CA ILE A 156 20.11 1.45 16.90
C ILE A 156 19.16 2.18 17.84
N ALA A 157 18.53 1.44 18.76
CA ALA A 157 17.74 2.05 19.84
C ALA A 157 18.61 3.00 20.67
N GLY A 158 19.88 2.62 20.93
CA GLY A 158 20.86 3.46 21.59
C GLY A 158 21.21 4.74 20.81
N SER A 159 21.46 4.67 19.50
CA SER A 159 21.87 5.85 18.71
C SER A 159 20.72 6.81 18.38
N LEU A 160 19.49 6.30 18.19
CA LEU A 160 18.28 7.11 18.00
C LEU A 160 17.78 7.75 19.30
N LEU A 161 17.94 7.10 20.45
CA LEU A 161 17.64 7.69 21.77
C LEU A 161 18.75 8.65 22.22
N ALA A 162 20.02 8.38 21.88
CA ALA A 162 21.14 9.25 22.23
C ALA A 162 21.19 10.55 21.41
N ARG A 163 20.70 10.54 20.16
CA ARG A 163 20.53 11.76 19.36
C ARG A 163 19.09 12.25 19.51
N LYS A 164 18.91 13.43 20.14
CA LYS A 164 17.66 14.25 20.24
C LYS A 164 17.03 14.58 18.86
N VAL A 165 16.71 13.57 18.05
CA VAL A 165 16.27 13.70 16.65
C VAL A 165 14.77 13.41 16.54
N VAL A 166 14.18 12.78 17.55
CA VAL A 166 12.77 12.36 17.55
C VAL A 166 11.80 13.51 17.86
N ALA A 167 12.25 14.61 18.49
CA ALA A 167 11.32 15.54 19.14
C ALA A 167 10.85 16.77 18.31
N LYS A 168 11.42 17.08 17.14
CA LYS A 168 11.15 18.40 16.49
C LYS A 168 10.78 18.39 15.00
N THR A 169 10.68 17.24 14.34
CA THR A 169 10.44 17.20 12.87
C THR A 169 9.40 16.18 12.45
N ALA A 170 8.36 15.97 13.28
CA ALA A 170 7.21 15.13 12.94
C ALA A 170 6.23 15.80 11.94
N SER A 171 6.42 17.08 11.59
CA SER A 171 5.40 17.89 10.91
C SER A 171 5.50 17.97 9.38
N LYS A 172 6.41 17.24 8.71
CA LYS A 172 6.60 17.36 7.25
C LYS A 172 6.46 16.10 6.41
N GLY A 173 6.26 14.91 7.00
CA GLY A 173 6.02 13.67 6.25
C GLY A 173 4.68 13.70 5.51
N SER A 174 3.63 14.14 6.20
CA SER A 174 2.26 14.25 5.68
C SER A 174 2.08 15.25 4.52
N ALA A 175 2.96 16.24 4.40
CA ALA A 175 2.89 17.24 3.33
C ALA A 175 3.26 16.67 1.94
N VAL A 176 4.03 15.57 1.88
CA VAL A 176 4.46 14.96 0.61
C VAL A 176 3.34 14.10 0.00
N PHE A 177 2.55 13.42 0.84
CA PHE A 177 1.36 12.69 0.37
C PHE A 177 0.30 13.65 -0.17
N ALA A 178 -0.01 14.72 0.57
CA ALA A 178 -0.96 15.75 0.11
C ALA A 178 -0.47 16.50 -1.14
N GLY A 179 0.84 16.77 -1.25
CA GLY A 179 1.42 17.43 -2.43
C GLY A 179 1.46 16.57 -3.70
N ARG A 180 1.69 15.25 -3.56
CA ARG A 180 1.77 14.32 -4.72
C ARG A 180 0.41 13.79 -5.15
N VAL A 181 -0.51 13.55 -4.21
CA VAL A 181 -1.88 13.09 -4.48
C VAL A 181 -2.83 14.28 -4.75
N GLY A 182 -2.50 15.50 -4.31
CA GLY A 182 -3.31 16.71 -4.57
C GLY A 182 -2.95 17.47 -5.86
N GLY A 183 -1.81 17.20 -6.48
CA GLY A 183 -1.35 17.89 -7.70
C GLY A 183 -1.77 17.24 -9.03
N LYS A 184 -1.18 17.68 -10.15
CA LYS A 184 -1.40 17.10 -11.50
C LYS A 184 -1.12 15.58 -11.57
N LEU A 185 -0.18 15.10 -10.75
CA LEU A 185 0.12 13.68 -10.61
C LEU A 185 -1.04 12.93 -9.93
N GLY A 186 -1.67 13.54 -8.93
CA GLY A 186 -2.89 13.08 -8.28
C GLY A 186 -4.05 12.89 -9.23
N ALA A 187 -4.35 13.89 -10.07
CA ALA A 187 -5.41 13.78 -11.09
C ALA A 187 -5.13 12.68 -12.13
N LYS A 188 -3.87 12.54 -12.57
CA LYS A 188 -3.45 11.48 -13.51
C LYS A 188 -3.54 10.09 -12.86
N ILE A 189 -3.12 9.96 -11.61
CA ILE A 189 -3.24 8.73 -10.82
C ILE A 189 -4.71 8.39 -10.62
N ALA A 190 -5.53 9.33 -10.15
CA ALA A 190 -6.97 9.15 -9.94
C ALA A 190 -7.70 8.72 -11.21
N GLY A 191 -7.45 9.39 -12.35
CA GLY A 191 -8.06 9.02 -13.63
C GLY A 191 -7.65 7.62 -14.11
N LYS A 192 -6.36 7.26 -14.01
CA LYS A 192 -5.89 5.91 -14.40
C LYS A 192 -6.38 4.82 -13.45
N LEU A 193 -6.42 5.09 -12.15
CA LEU A 193 -6.99 4.18 -11.16
C LEU A 193 -8.48 3.99 -11.38
N ALA A 194 -9.23 5.09 -11.54
CA ALA A 194 -10.65 5.05 -11.87
C ALA A 194 -10.88 4.22 -13.14
N ALA A 195 -10.12 4.43 -14.22
CA ALA A 195 -10.23 3.59 -15.42
C ALA A 195 -9.96 2.10 -15.14
N LYS A 196 -8.92 1.79 -14.35
CA LYS A 196 -8.53 0.41 -14.00
C LYS A 196 -9.57 -0.29 -13.12
N PHE A 197 -10.19 0.46 -12.21
CA PHE A 197 -11.27 -0.01 -11.35
C PHE A 197 -12.61 -0.08 -12.09
N THR A 198 -13.02 0.95 -12.83
CA THR A 198 -14.30 0.99 -13.57
C THR A 198 -14.40 -0.14 -14.60
N GLY A 199 -13.33 -0.45 -15.34
CA GLY A 199 -13.35 -1.55 -16.30
C GLY A 199 -13.59 -2.93 -15.65
N LYS A 200 -13.03 -3.16 -14.45
CA LYS A 200 -13.08 -4.48 -13.78
C LYS A 200 -14.20 -4.60 -12.76
N LEU A 201 -14.51 -3.53 -12.03
CA LEU A 201 -15.65 -3.45 -11.12
C LEU A 201 -16.97 -3.29 -11.87
N GLY A 202 -16.96 -2.66 -13.05
CA GLY A 202 -18.11 -2.66 -13.95
C GLY A 202 -18.47 -4.10 -14.35
N ALA A 203 -17.48 -4.89 -14.79
CA ALA A 203 -17.67 -6.31 -15.07
C ALA A 203 -18.16 -7.10 -13.84
N LYS A 204 -17.65 -6.77 -12.65
CA LYS A 204 -18.08 -7.36 -11.37
C LYS A 204 -19.54 -7.03 -11.03
N ALA A 205 -19.98 -5.80 -11.28
CA ALA A 205 -21.36 -5.36 -11.04
C ALA A 205 -22.35 -6.04 -11.99
N PHE A 206 -22.00 -6.21 -13.27
CA PHE A 206 -22.84 -6.95 -14.23
C PHE A 206 -22.88 -8.45 -13.96
N ALA A 207 -21.74 -9.05 -13.59
CA ALA A 207 -21.68 -10.47 -13.23
C ALA A 207 -22.45 -10.79 -11.95
N GLY A 208 -22.55 -9.84 -11.02
CA GLY A 208 -23.34 -9.93 -9.79
C GLY A 208 -24.84 -10.15 -9.98
N VAL A 209 -25.35 -9.93 -11.20
CA VAL A 209 -26.75 -10.20 -11.56
C VAL A 209 -27.00 -11.70 -11.78
N ILE A 210 -25.94 -12.49 -12.00
CA ILE A 210 -26.02 -13.93 -12.25
C ILE A 210 -25.61 -14.69 -10.97
N PRO A 211 -26.54 -15.33 -10.24
CA PRO A 211 -26.31 -15.86 -8.89
C PRO A 211 -25.15 -16.86 -8.73
N LEU A 212 -24.82 -17.63 -9.78
CA LEU A 212 -23.73 -18.62 -9.75
C LEU A 212 -22.40 -18.09 -10.29
N ILE A 213 -22.45 -17.08 -11.17
CA ILE A 213 -21.26 -16.54 -11.85
C ILE A 213 -20.70 -15.34 -11.08
N GLY A 214 -21.57 -14.55 -10.45
CA GLY A 214 -21.23 -13.37 -9.67
C GLY A 214 -20.15 -13.64 -8.61
N PRO A 215 -20.33 -14.57 -7.67
CA PRO A 215 -19.34 -14.84 -6.62
C PRO A 215 -17.96 -15.24 -7.16
N ALA A 216 -17.90 -16.07 -8.21
CA ALA A 216 -16.65 -16.49 -8.83
C ALA A 216 -15.92 -15.33 -9.52
N VAL A 217 -16.67 -14.47 -10.24
CA VAL A 217 -16.12 -13.26 -10.87
C VAL A 217 -15.64 -12.27 -9.79
N GLY A 218 -16.40 -12.11 -8.71
CA GLY A 218 -16.04 -11.24 -7.60
C GLY A 218 -14.75 -11.67 -6.90
N ALA A 219 -14.58 -12.95 -6.65
CA ALA A 219 -13.35 -13.53 -6.11
C ALA A 219 -12.18 -13.34 -7.07
N GLY A 220 -12.37 -13.67 -8.36
CA GLY A 220 -11.34 -13.59 -9.39
C GLY A 220 -10.82 -12.17 -9.60
N VAL A 221 -11.71 -11.17 -9.63
CA VAL A 221 -11.34 -9.75 -9.77
C VAL A 221 -10.49 -9.29 -8.58
N ASN A 222 -10.86 -9.65 -7.36
CA ASN A 222 -10.12 -9.26 -6.16
C ASN A 222 -8.73 -9.92 -6.10
N VAL A 223 -8.66 -11.22 -6.38
CA VAL A 223 -7.38 -11.96 -6.48
C VAL A 223 -6.49 -11.37 -7.58
N TYR A 224 -7.07 -11.00 -8.72
CA TYR A 224 -6.36 -10.33 -9.80
C TYR A 224 -5.72 -9.02 -9.29
N PHE A 225 -6.47 -8.18 -8.58
CA PHE A 225 -5.97 -6.92 -8.07
C PHE A 225 -4.78 -7.10 -7.12
N ILE A 226 -4.84 -8.07 -6.19
CA ILE A 226 -3.72 -8.38 -5.29
C ILE A 226 -2.48 -8.85 -6.06
N ARG A 227 -2.64 -9.77 -7.02
CA ARG A 227 -1.51 -10.28 -7.81
C ARG A 227 -0.91 -9.21 -8.72
N ASP A 228 -1.73 -8.34 -9.27
CA ASP A 228 -1.28 -7.27 -10.17
C ASP A 228 -0.53 -6.17 -9.41
N ILE A 229 -1.04 -5.72 -8.26
CA ILE A 229 -0.33 -4.71 -7.44
C ILE A 229 0.97 -5.27 -6.86
N THR A 230 1.03 -6.57 -6.56
CA THR A 230 2.22 -7.25 -6.06
C THR A 230 3.42 -7.05 -6.99
N LYS A 231 3.20 -7.07 -8.32
CA LYS A 231 4.27 -6.81 -9.31
C LYS A 231 4.85 -5.42 -9.15
N SER A 232 3.98 -4.42 -8.95
CA SER A 232 4.38 -3.02 -8.77
C SER A 232 5.08 -2.80 -7.43
N ALA A 233 4.59 -3.42 -6.37
CA ALA A 233 5.26 -3.42 -5.06
C ALA A 233 6.64 -4.07 -5.14
N CYS A 234 6.76 -5.21 -5.83
CA CYS A 234 8.04 -5.88 -6.03
C CYS A 234 9.03 -5.03 -6.84
N ALA A 235 8.55 -4.31 -7.86
CA ALA A 235 9.38 -3.39 -8.63
C ALA A 235 9.84 -2.19 -7.78
N TYR A 236 8.94 -1.60 -6.98
CA TYR A 236 9.26 -0.49 -6.09
C TYR A 236 10.32 -0.85 -5.05
N TYR A 237 10.07 -1.90 -4.26
CA TYR A 237 10.99 -2.36 -3.21
C TYR A 237 12.21 -3.09 -3.76
N GLY A 238 12.14 -3.63 -4.99
CA GLY A 238 13.29 -4.23 -5.66
C GLY A 238 14.34 -3.20 -6.09
N GLY A 239 13.93 -1.95 -6.29
CA GLY A 239 14.82 -0.81 -6.56
C GLY A 239 15.31 -0.09 -5.30
N ALA A 240 15.21 -0.73 -4.12
CA ALA A 240 15.61 -0.11 -2.86
C ALA A 240 17.10 0.22 -2.85
N VAL A 241 17.43 1.37 -2.26
CA VAL A 241 18.80 1.87 -2.10
C VAL A 241 19.25 1.85 -0.64
#